data_AF-A0A351KUZ0-F1
#
_entry.id   AF-A0A351KUZ0-F1
#
_cell.length_a   1.000
_cell.length_b   1.000
_cell.length_c   1.000
_cell.angle_alpha   90.00
_cell.angle_beta   90.00
_cell.angle_gamma   90.00
#
_symmetry.space_group_name_H-M   'P 1'
#
loop_
_entity.id
_entity.type
_entity.pdbx_description
1 polymer ?
#
loop_
_entity_poly.entity_id
_entity_poly.type
_entity_poly.pdbx_seq_one_letter_code
_entity_poly.pdbx_strand_id
1 'polypeptide(L)' 'VLSPRDEIEWFNEAAGSLLGLRRQDVGQNIGNLIRYPKFAEHLRKRDYHKTVGIPSPIT' A
#
# COMPACT_ATOMS: atom_id res chain seq x y z
N VAL A 1 3.12 2.63 7.41
CA VAL A 1 2.15 3.32 8.28
C VAL A 1 1.26 4.17 7.40
N LEU A 2 -0.05 4.10 7.61
CA LEU A 2 -1.04 4.85 6.85
C LEU A 2 -1.85 5.73 7.80
N SER A 3 -2.27 6.90 7.32
CA SER A 3 -3.25 7.74 8.00
C SER A 3 -4.64 7.08 7.96
N PRO A 4 -5.63 7.58 8.74
CA PRO A 4 -7.01 7.10 8.67
C PRO A 4 -7.68 7.24 7.30
N ARG A 5 -7.11 8.04 6.39
CA ARG A 5 -7.55 8.26 5.00
C ARG A 5 -6.79 7.39 3.98
N ASP A 6 -6.04 6.41 4.48
CA ASP A 6 -5.18 5.51 3.71
C ASP A 6 -4.03 6.23 2.97
N GLU A 7 -3.65 7.42 3.44
CA GLU A 7 -2.49 8.16 2.93
C GLU A 7 -1.20 7.61 3.55
N ILE A 8 -0.14 7.56 2.75
CA ILE A 8 1.16 7.06 3.20
C ILE A 8 1.79 8.09 4.14
N GLU A 9 1.94 7.77 5.42
CA GLU A 9 2.68 8.62 6.37
C GLU A 9 4.16 8.20 6.44
N TRP A 10 4.42 6.89 6.33
CA TRP A 10 5.76 6.33 6.37
C TRP A 10 5.78 4.93 5.75
N PHE A 11 6.88 4.57 5.11
CA PHE A 11 7.12 3.22 4.59
C PHE A 11 8.60 2.83 4.78
N ASN A 12 8.86 1.53 4.85
CA ASN A 12 10.22 1.00 4.98
C ASN A 12 10.86 0.73 3.60
N GLU A 13 12.16 0.41 3.60
CA GLU A 13 12.90 0.11 2.38
C GLU A 13 12.28 -1.03 1.56
N ALA A 14 11.82 -2.10 2.22
CA ALA A 14 11.17 -3.22 1.54
C ALA A 14 9.91 -2.80 0.76
N ALA A 15 9.09 -1.89 1.30
CA ALA A 15 7.94 -1.36 0.57
C ALA A 15 8.37 -0.50 -0.62
N GLY A 16 9.51 0.19 -0.54
CA GLY A 16 10.11 0.85 -1.69
C GLY A 16 10.51 -0.16 -2.78
N SER A 17 11.21 -1.22 -2.40
CA SER A 17 11.74 -2.23 -3.33
C SER A 17 10.72 -3.25 -3.84
N LEU A 18 9.60 -3.46 -3.15
CA LEU A 18 8.57 -4.42 -3.54
C LEU A 18 7.31 -3.77 -4.10
N LEU A 19 7.00 -2.54 -3.68
CA LEU A 19 5.79 -1.83 -4.09
C LEU A 19 6.09 -0.58 -4.93
N GLY A 20 7.37 -0.26 -5.13
CA GLY A 20 7.79 0.90 -5.91
C GLY A 20 7.58 2.24 -5.21
N LEU A 21 7.37 2.25 -3.89
CA LEU A 21 7.11 3.48 -3.14
C LEU A 21 8.36 4.35 -3.08
N ARG A 22 8.18 5.65 -3.33
CA ARG A 22 9.23 6.67 -3.29
C ARG A 22 8.90 7.69 -2.21
N ARG A 23 9.92 8.43 -1.77
CA ARG A 23 9.75 9.46 -0.71
C ARG A 23 8.69 10.51 -1.05
N GLN A 24 8.51 10.81 -2.34
CA GLN A 24 7.50 11.75 -2.85
C GLN A 24 6.06 11.22 -2.81
N ASP A 25 5.88 9.92 -2.55
CA ASP A 25 4.55 9.30 -2.46
C ASP A 25 3.97 9.43 -1.04
N VAL A 26 4.74 9.93 -0.07
CA VAL A 26 4.24 10.31 1.27
C VAL A 26 3.15 11.37 1.12
N GLY A 27 2.03 11.17 1.80
CA GLY A 27 0.81 11.97 1.69
C GLY A 27 -0.13 11.52 0.57
N GLN A 28 0.28 10.60 -0.31
CA GLN A 28 -0.63 10.03 -1.31
C GLN A 28 -1.41 8.83 -0.77
N ASN A 29 -2.63 8.65 -1.25
CA ASN A 29 -3.44 7.48 -0.94
C ASN A 29 -2.83 6.20 -1.56
N ILE A 30 -2.53 5.20 -0.72
CA ILE A 30 -1.86 3.96 -1.15
C ILE A 30 -2.68 3.15 -2.17
N GLY A 31 -4.01 3.24 -2.12
CA GLY A 31 -4.92 2.56 -3.04
C GLY A 31 -4.81 3.09 -4.48
N ASN A 32 -4.38 4.34 -4.67
CA ASN A 32 -4.16 4.91 -6.00
C ASN A 32 -2.89 4.38 -6.67
N LEU A 33 -1.89 4.00 -5.86
CA LEU A 33 -0.60 3.51 -6.30
C LEU A 33 -0.63 1.99 -6.52
N ILE A 34 -1.30 1.24 -5.64
CA ILE A 34 -1.41 -0.22 -5.72
C ILE A 34 -2.80 -0.60 -6.24
N ARG A 35 -2.94 -0.58 -7.57
CA ARG A 35 -4.22 -0.84 -8.25
C ARG A 35 -4.49 -2.32 -8.45
N TYR A 36 -4.65 -3.05 -7.35
CA TYR A 36 -5.00 -4.47 -7.39
C TYR A 36 -6.31 -4.74 -6.63
N PRO A 37 -7.32 -5.39 -7.25
CA PRO A 37 -8.65 -5.55 -6.64
C PRO A 37 -8.63 -6.18 -5.24
N LYS A 38 -7.81 -7.24 -5.04
CA LYS A 38 -7.69 -7.90 -3.72
C LYS A 38 -7.05 -6.99 -2.68
N PHE A 39 -6.10 -6.13 -3.08
CA PHE A 39 -5.49 -5.16 -2.18
C PHE A 39 -6.51 -4.11 -1.75
N ALA A 40 -7.25 -3.54 -2.71
CA ALA A 40 -8.29 -2.56 -2.42
C ALA A 40 -9.39 -3.13 -1.51
N GLU A 41 -9.78 -4.39 -1.71
CA GLU A 41 -10.71 -5.08 -0.82
C GLU A 41 -10.14 -5.28 0.58
N HIS A 42 -8.88 -5.69 0.70
CA HIS A 42 -8.21 -5.86 1.98
C HIS A 42 -8.12 -4.54 2.76
N LEU A 43 -7.76 -3.45 2.08
CA LEU A 43 -7.69 -2.10 2.65
C LEU A 43 -9.08 -1.63 3.15
N ARG A 44 -10.15 -1.85 2.37
CA ARG A 44 -11.52 -1.51 2.78
C ARG A 44 -12.02 -2.32 3.97
N LYS A 45 -11.67 -3.61 4.07
CA LYS A 45 -12.11 -4.48 5.16
C LYS A 45 -11.50 -4.12 6.51
N ARG A 46 -10.32 -3.50 6.52
CA ARG A 46 -9.55 -3.14 7.73
C ARG A 46 -9.28 -4.32 8.68
N ASP A 47 -9.38 -5.55 8.19
CA ASP A 47 -9.02 -6.78 8.89
C ASP A 47 -7.55 -7.12 8.63
N TYR A 48 -6.66 -6.44 9.33
CA TYR A 48 -5.20 -6.58 9.15
C TYR A 48 -4.60 -7.80 9.87
N HIS A 49 -5.43 -8.65 10.49
CA HIS A 49 -5.00 -9.96 10.99
C HIS A 49 -4.81 -10.99 9.87
N LYS A 50 -5.41 -10.73 8.70
CA LYS A 50 -5.22 -11.54 7.49
C LYS A 50 -4.23 -10.85 6.57
N THR A 51 -3.44 -11.64 5.85
CA THR A 51 -2.55 -11.11 4.81
C THR A 51 -3.22 -11.18 3.44
N VAL A 52 -2.78 -10.33 2.51
CA VAL A 52 -3.17 -10.39 1.10
C VAL A 52 -1.94 -10.64 0.24
N GLY A 53 -1.97 -11.70 -0.57
CA GLY A 53 -0.97 -11.94 -1.60
C GLY A 53 -1.32 -11.16 -2.87
N ILE A 54 -0.39 -10.33 -3.33
CA ILE A 54 -0.49 -9.59 -4.59
C ILE A 54 0.82 -9.72 -5.38
N PRO A 55 0.79 -9.65 -6.72
CA PRO A 55 2.01 -9.49 -7.48
C PRO A 55 2.68 -8.16 -7.11
N SER A 56 4.01 -8.11 -7.18
CA SER A 56 4.77 -6.86 -7.09
C SER A 56 4.30 -5.92 -8.21
N PRO A 57 3.88 -4.67 -7.91
CA PRO A 57 3.50 -3.70 -8.93
C PRO A 57 4.70 -3.16 -9.72
N ILE A 58 5.93 -3.34 -9.21
CA ILE A 58 7.15 -3.08 -9.96
C ILE A 58 7.67 -4.40 -10.53
N THR A 59 8.00 -4.37 -11.81
CA THR A 59 8.59 -5.47 -12.59
C THR A 59 9.70 -4.89 -13.43
#